data_AF-A0A3D2V4F6-F1
#
_entry.id   AF-A0A3D2V4F6-F1
#
_cell.length_a   1.000
_cell.length_b   1.000
_cell.length_c   1.000
_cell.angle_alpha   90.00
_cell.angle_beta   90.00
_cell.angle_gamma   90.00
#
_symmetry.space_group_name_H-M   'P 1'
#
loop_
_entity.id
_entity.type
_entity.pdbx_description
1 polymer ?
#
loop_
_entity_poly.entity_id
_entity_poly.type
_entity_poly.pdbx_seq_one_letter_code
_entity_poly.pdbx_strand_id
1 'polypeptide(L)'
;LQQSGLLQHIIPGITTARIESEPESWTRLLDSLHRLTKSPLETSLALIWTTIGEREWTSGNRKDLESHQRDMKLSNDSIKTINWVIASLPKVLTASTEFWPEIQEILIDPRSDCLMNTAIAVAEREDQRNHIRFCQDMLDQPIEKLNPPPLLDGNIILQHQLATGKEIGRLLKAVRDAQLLGEITTTSEAISYVESVNGGN
;
A
#
# COMPACT_ATOMS: atom_id res chain seq x y z
N LEU A 1 5.69 -30.05 4.93
CA LEU A 1 6.49 -28.93 4.35
C LEU A 1 7.52 -28.40 5.34
N GLN A 2 7.11 -27.88 6.50
CA GLN A 2 8.04 -27.43 7.55
C GLN A 2 8.89 -28.58 8.11
N GLN A 3 8.26 -29.61 8.68
CA GLN A 3 8.95 -30.77 9.28
C GLN A 3 9.82 -31.57 8.29
N SER A 4 9.54 -31.43 6.99
CA SER A 4 10.26 -32.11 5.93
C SER A 4 11.40 -31.27 5.32
N GLY A 5 11.62 -30.03 5.80
CA GLY A 5 12.61 -29.11 5.23
C GLY A 5 12.31 -28.65 3.80
N LEU A 6 11.12 -28.94 3.27
CA LEU A 6 10.77 -28.68 1.86
C LEU A 6 10.32 -27.24 1.61
N LEU A 7 9.99 -26.48 2.66
CA LEU A 7 9.46 -25.12 2.53
C LEU A 7 10.42 -24.19 1.77
N GLN A 8 11.71 -24.21 2.13
CA GLN A 8 12.76 -23.42 1.48
C GLN A 8 12.98 -23.76 -0.01
N HIS A 9 12.59 -24.98 -0.42
CA HIS A 9 12.69 -25.42 -1.80
C HIS A 9 11.48 -25.04 -2.65
N ILE A 10 10.31 -24.87 -2.01
CA ILE A 10 9.06 -24.49 -2.69
C ILE A 10 8.94 -22.97 -2.77
N ILE A 11 9.37 -22.26 -1.73
CA ILE A 11 9.36 -20.81 -1.68
C ILE A 11 10.80 -20.35 -1.36
N PRO A 12 11.61 -20.15 -2.41
CA PRO A 12 13.00 -19.75 -2.26
C PRO A 12 13.15 -18.49 -1.41
N GLY A 13 14.19 -18.51 -0.56
CA GLY A 13 14.56 -17.45 0.37
C GLY A 13 13.72 -17.35 1.66
N ILE A 14 12.69 -18.20 1.85
CA ILE A 14 12.14 -18.37 3.19
C ILE A 14 13.15 -19.18 4.01
N THR A 15 13.69 -18.55 5.06
CA THR A 15 14.55 -19.23 6.02
C THR A 15 13.72 -19.79 7.17
N THR A 16 14.09 -20.98 7.67
CA THR A 16 13.48 -21.52 8.89
C THR A 16 13.90 -20.73 10.13
N ALA A 17 14.92 -19.88 10.04
CA ALA A 17 15.44 -19.08 11.14
C ALA A 17 14.34 -18.28 11.87
N ARG A 18 13.41 -17.66 11.14
CA ARG A 18 12.30 -16.92 11.76
C ARG A 18 11.28 -17.83 12.44
N ILE A 19 11.01 -18.99 11.86
CA ILE A 19 10.13 -20.02 12.44
C ILE A 19 10.78 -20.60 13.71
N GLU A 20 12.10 -20.80 13.70
CA GLU A 20 12.87 -21.31 14.83
C GLU A 20 12.96 -20.28 15.96
N SER A 21 13.16 -18.99 15.64
CA SER A 21 13.22 -17.92 16.64
C SER A 21 11.84 -17.52 17.18
N GLU A 22 10.79 -17.64 16.37
CA GLU A 22 9.42 -17.26 16.69
C GLU A 22 8.46 -18.41 16.27
N PRO A 23 8.37 -19.52 17.02
CA PRO A 23 7.54 -20.68 16.64
C PRO A 23 6.08 -20.34 16.39
N GLU A 24 5.56 -19.34 17.09
CA GLU A 24 4.20 -18.82 16.91
C GLU A 24 3.97 -18.19 15.53
N SER A 25 5.01 -17.70 14.84
CA SER A 25 4.89 -17.13 13.48
C SER A 25 4.34 -18.15 12.48
N TRP A 26 4.69 -19.43 12.63
CA TRP A 26 4.19 -20.50 11.77
C TRP A 26 2.71 -20.80 12.03
N THR A 27 2.32 -20.92 13.30
CA THR A 27 0.91 -21.11 13.67
C THR A 27 0.06 -19.93 13.19
N ARG A 28 0.54 -18.70 13.39
CA ARG A 28 -0.13 -17.48 12.93
C ARG A 28 -0.27 -17.42 11.41
N LEU A 29 0.76 -17.83 10.67
CA LEU A 29 0.68 -17.94 9.20
C LEU A 29 -0.40 -18.94 8.78
N LEU A 30 -0.43 -20.13 9.38
CA LEU A 30 -1.43 -21.14 9.05
C LEU A 30 -2.85 -20.66 9.37
N ASP A 31 -3.06 -20.05 10.54
CA ASP A 31 -4.35 -19.48 10.90
C ASP A 31 -4.78 -18.38 9.92
N SER A 32 -3.84 -17.55 9.49
CA SER A 32 -4.07 -16.49 8.50
C SER A 32 -4.42 -17.06 7.13
N LEU A 33 -3.70 -18.09 6.67
CA LEU A 33 -3.98 -18.76 5.40
C LEU A 33 -5.34 -19.48 5.42
N HIS A 34 -5.74 -20.09 6.54
CA HIS A 34 -7.06 -20.71 6.67
C HIS A 34 -8.21 -19.69 6.59
N ARG A 35 -7.98 -18.44 7.01
CA ARG A 35 -8.96 -17.34 6.85
C ARG A 35 -9.10 -16.90 5.39
N LEU A 36 -8.06 -17.07 4.57
CA LEU A 36 -8.07 -16.77 3.12
C LEU A 36 -8.74 -17.90 2.33
N THR A 37 -10.04 -18.11 2.50
CA THR A 37 -10.78 -19.20 1.83
C THR A 37 -10.92 -19.03 0.31
N LYS A 38 -10.81 -17.80 -0.20
CA LYS A 38 -10.75 -17.45 -1.63
C LYS A 38 -9.94 -16.19 -1.83
N SER A 39 -8.63 -16.34 -2.04
CA SER A 39 -7.77 -15.20 -2.34
C SER A 39 -6.84 -15.51 -3.51
N PRO A 40 -6.47 -14.50 -4.31
CA PRO A 40 -5.45 -14.65 -5.33
C PRO A 40 -4.14 -15.21 -4.74
N LEU A 41 -3.36 -15.89 -5.58
CA LEU A 41 -2.06 -16.43 -5.21
C LEU A 41 -1.15 -15.35 -4.60
N GLU A 42 -1.23 -14.14 -5.13
CA GLU A 42 -0.50 -12.95 -4.69
C GLU A 42 -0.76 -12.64 -3.22
N THR A 43 -2.00 -12.79 -2.75
CA THR A 43 -2.37 -12.56 -1.34
C THR A 43 -1.70 -13.59 -0.44
N SER A 44 -1.76 -14.87 -0.80
CA SER A 44 -1.13 -15.93 -0.02
C SER A 44 0.38 -15.78 0.04
N LEU A 45 1.01 -15.44 -1.09
CA LEU A 45 2.46 -15.25 -1.16
C LEU A 45 2.92 -14.00 -0.39
N ALA A 46 2.19 -12.88 -0.51
CA ALA A 46 2.46 -11.68 0.28
C ALA A 46 2.32 -11.96 1.78
N LEU A 47 1.27 -12.68 2.20
CA LEU A 47 1.08 -13.12 3.58
C LEU A 47 2.27 -13.97 4.05
N ILE A 48 2.65 -14.99 3.29
CA ILE A 48 3.79 -15.86 3.64
C ILE A 48 5.06 -15.02 3.83
N TRP A 49 5.41 -14.15 2.88
CA TRP A 49 6.63 -13.36 2.96
C TRP A 49 6.61 -12.29 4.07
N THR A 50 5.45 -11.71 4.38
CA THR A 50 5.35 -10.77 5.51
C THR A 50 5.46 -11.47 6.86
N THR A 51 4.87 -12.65 7.01
CA THR A 51 4.83 -13.38 8.29
C THR A 51 6.11 -14.13 8.60
N ILE A 52 6.70 -14.83 7.61
CA ILE A 52 7.86 -15.71 7.83
C ILE A 52 9.06 -15.44 6.91
N GLY A 53 8.95 -14.47 5.99
CA GLY A 53 10.09 -14.06 5.16
C GLY A 53 11.18 -13.35 5.97
N GLU A 54 12.34 -13.18 5.33
CA GLU A 54 13.48 -12.45 5.91
C GLU A 54 13.10 -11.00 6.21
N ARG A 55 13.55 -10.48 7.36
CA ARG A 55 13.24 -9.11 7.79
C ARG A 55 13.71 -8.06 6.77
N GLU A 56 14.83 -8.33 6.10
CA GLU A 56 15.41 -7.48 5.05
C GLU A 56 14.46 -7.24 3.86
N TRP A 57 13.61 -8.21 3.54
CA TRP A 57 12.66 -8.09 2.45
C TRP A 57 11.52 -7.15 2.79
N THR A 58 11.13 -7.12 4.07
CA THR A 58 10.12 -6.21 4.60
C THR A 58 10.66 -4.81 4.88
N SER A 59 11.98 -4.66 5.14
CA SER A 59 12.62 -3.38 5.49
C SER A 59 13.09 -2.54 4.30
N GLY A 60 13.01 -3.06 3.06
CA GLY A 60 13.21 -2.28 1.84
C GLY A 60 14.32 -2.77 0.90
N ASN A 61 15.18 -3.72 1.33
CA ASN A 61 16.12 -4.36 0.42
C ASN A 61 15.47 -5.56 -0.29
N ARG A 62 14.71 -5.27 -1.35
CA ARG A 62 13.84 -6.25 -2.04
C ARG A 62 14.45 -6.92 -3.25
N LYS A 63 15.70 -6.59 -3.61
CA LYS A 63 16.36 -7.17 -4.79
C LYS A 63 16.44 -8.69 -4.69
N ASP A 64 16.69 -9.19 -3.49
CA ASP A 64 16.78 -10.63 -3.24
C ASP A 64 15.39 -11.27 -3.34
N LEU A 65 14.36 -10.67 -2.75
CA LEU A 65 12.98 -11.16 -2.88
C LEU A 65 12.53 -11.24 -4.35
N GLU A 66 12.78 -10.20 -5.15
CA GLU A 66 12.46 -10.21 -6.58
C GLU A 66 13.20 -11.32 -7.35
N SER A 67 14.47 -11.58 -7.02
CA SER A 67 15.22 -12.67 -7.63
C SER A 67 14.56 -14.02 -7.35
N HIS A 68 14.23 -14.29 -6.10
CA HIS A 68 13.56 -15.54 -5.70
C HIS A 68 12.17 -15.69 -6.36
N GLN A 69 11.41 -14.60 -6.46
CA GLN A 69 10.12 -14.61 -7.16
C GLN A 69 10.26 -14.93 -8.66
N ARG A 70 11.34 -14.47 -9.31
CA ARG A 70 11.66 -14.82 -10.70
C ARG A 70 12.08 -16.27 -10.84
N ASP A 71 12.82 -16.82 -9.88
CA ASP A 71 13.19 -18.24 -9.86
C ASP A 71 11.96 -19.15 -9.71
N MET A 72 10.94 -18.68 -8.97
CA MET A 72 9.61 -19.31 -8.90
C MET A 72 8.79 -19.17 -10.20
N LYS A 73 9.32 -18.47 -11.22
CA LYS A 73 8.65 -18.19 -12.50
C LYS A 73 7.32 -17.45 -12.35
N LEU A 74 7.21 -16.58 -11.33
CA LEU A 74 6.04 -15.72 -11.17
C LEU A 74 5.94 -14.72 -12.33
N SER A 75 4.72 -14.34 -12.68
CA SER A 75 4.50 -13.31 -13.68
C SER A 75 5.03 -11.96 -13.20
N ASN A 76 5.44 -11.09 -14.12
CA ASN A 76 5.87 -9.73 -13.77
C ASN A 76 4.78 -8.94 -13.02
N ASP A 77 3.51 -9.20 -13.34
CA ASP A 77 2.38 -8.56 -12.68
C ASP A 77 2.23 -9.05 -11.23
N SER A 78 2.29 -10.37 -11.02
CA SER A 78 2.28 -10.98 -9.68
C SER A 78 3.43 -10.46 -8.82
N ILE A 79 4.66 -10.37 -9.36
CA ILE A 79 5.83 -9.82 -8.67
C ILE A 79 5.56 -8.39 -8.21
N LYS A 80 5.08 -7.52 -9.11
CA LYS A 80 4.76 -6.13 -8.80
C LYS A 80 3.67 -6.02 -7.74
N THR A 81 2.64 -6.86 -7.83
CA THR A 81 1.52 -6.89 -6.89
C THR A 81 1.98 -7.31 -5.51
N ILE A 82 2.69 -8.43 -5.39
CA ILE A 82 3.22 -8.92 -4.12
C ILE A 82 4.13 -7.87 -3.47
N ASN A 83 5.10 -7.32 -4.21
CA ASN A 83 6.04 -6.37 -3.63
C ASN A 83 5.35 -5.06 -3.22
N TRP A 84 4.35 -4.62 -3.98
CA TRP A 84 3.54 -3.47 -3.59
C TRP A 84 2.74 -3.75 -2.31
N VAL A 85 2.07 -4.90 -2.21
CA VAL A 85 1.33 -5.31 -1.00
C VAL A 85 2.25 -5.31 0.23
N ILE A 86 3.42 -5.93 0.13
CA ILE A 86 4.40 -5.97 1.23
C ILE A 86 4.84 -4.55 1.64
N ALA A 87 4.95 -3.60 0.69
CA ALA A 87 5.28 -2.20 0.97
C ALA A 87 4.16 -1.43 1.65
N SER A 88 2.93 -1.62 1.19
CA SER A 88 1.80 -0.81 1.61
C SER A 88 1.18 -1.34 2.91
N LEU A 89 1.40 -2.61 3.25
CA LEU A 89 0.81 -3.25 4.43
C LEU A 89 1.04 -2.50 5.74
N PRO A 90 2.26 -2.04 6.09
CA PRO A 90 2.46 -1.30 7.34
C PRO A 90 1.57 -0.05 7.44
N LYS A 91 1.42 0.70 6.34
CA LYS A 91 0.58 1.92 6.30
C LYS A 91 -0.90 1.62 6.48
N VAL A 92 -1.40 0.53 5.91
CA VAL A 92 -2.80 0.11 6.12
C VAL A 92 -3.06 -0.32 7.56
N LEU A 93 -2.07 -0.96 8.19
CA LEU A 93 -2.17 -1.37 9.60
C LEU A 93 -2.13 -0.20 10.60
N THR A 94 -1.84 1.03 10.14
CA THR A 94 -1.83 2.29 10.91
C THR A 94 -2.68 3.40 10.27
N ALA A 95 -3.50 3.06 9.27
CA ALA A 95 -4.06 4.00 8.30
C ALA A 95 -4.75 5.24 8.88
N SER A 96 -5.55 5.09 9.94
CA SER A 96 -6.28 6.22 10.53
C SER A 96 -5.39 7.22 11.29
N THR A 97 -4.10 6.92 11.44
CA THR A 97 -3.10 7.83 12.01
C THR A 97 -2.10 8.35 10.98
N GLU A 98 -2.15 7.82 9.76
CA GLU A 98 -1.30 8.22 8.64
C GLU A 98 -1.85 9.46 7.95
N PHE A 99 -1.01 10.07 7.10
CA PHE A 99 -1.44 11.15 6.24
C PHE A 99 -2.45 10.65 5.19
N TRP A 100 -3.68 11.16 5.25
CA TRP A 100 -4.79 10.65 4.45
C TRP A 100 -4.51 10.57 2.93
N PRO A 101 -3.91 11.58 2.27
CA PRO A 101 -3.58 11.48 0.84
C PRO A 101 -2.73 10.26 0.45
N GLU A 102 -1.82 9.82 1.32
CA GLU A 102 -1.03 8.61 1.06
C GLU A 102 -1.85 7.33 1.19
N ILE A 103 -2.75 7.27 2.19
CA ILE A 103 -3.67 6.15 2.35
C ILE A 103 -4.66 6.11 1.18
N GLN A 104 -5.19 7.26 0.78
CA GLN A 104 -6.08 7.39 -0.35
C GLN A 104 -5.44 6.83 -1.63
N GLU A 105 -4.19 7.21 -1.93
CA GLU A 105 -3.43 6.68 -3.08
C GLU A 105 -3.29 5.16 -3.02
N ILE A 106 -3.05 4.60 -1.83
CA ILE A 106 -2.97 3.14 -1.63
C ILE A 106 -4.33 2.47 -1.88
N LEU A 107 -5.43 3.07 -1.41
CA LEU A 107 -6.77 2.47 -1.50
C LEU A 107 -7.33 2.49 -2.93
N ILE A 108 -6.98 3.50 -3.74
CA ILE A 108 -7.43 3.58 -5.14
C ILE A 108 -6.57 2.77 -6.12
N ASP A 109 -5.45 2.22 -5.66
CA ASP A 109 -4.59 1.38 -6.51
C ASP A 109 -5.34 0.09 -6.89
N PRO A 110 -5.28 -0.37 -8.15
CA PRO A 110 -5.95 -1.61 -8.58
C PRO A 110 -5.57 -2.86 -7.79
N ARG A 111 -4.44 -2.83 -7.07
CA ARG A 111 -3.94 -3.93 -6.23
C ARG A 111 -4.47 -3.88 -4.79
N SER A 112 -5.28 -2.87 -4.43
CA SER A 112 -5.74 -2.64 -3.06
C SER A 112 -6.54 -3.81 -2.49
N ASP A 113 -7.32 -4.54 -3.31
CA ASP A 113 -8.02 -5.75 -2.87
C ASP A 113 -7.08 -6.82 -2.32
N CYS A 114 -5.94 -7.04 -2.98
CA CYS A 114 -4.93 -8.00 -2.53
C CYS A 114 -4.30 -7.54 -1.21
N LEU A 115 -4.09 -6.24 -1.05
CA LEU A 115 -3.57 -5.63 0.17
C LEU A 115 -4.55 -5.75 1.33
N MET A 116 -5.84 -5.43 1.12
CA MET A 116 -6.87 -5.49 2.14
C MET A 116 -7.09 -6.93 2.62
N ASN A 117 -7.12 -7.90 1.72
CA ASN A 117 -7.20 -9.32 2.10
C ASN A 117 -5.99 -9.75 2.94
N THR A 118 -4.78 -9.30 2.57
CA THR A 118 -3.56 -9.56 3.34
C THR A 118 -3.64 -8.92 4.72
N ALA A 119 -4.06 -7.65 4.80
CA ALA A 119 -4.19 -6.89 6.05
C ALA A 119 -5.19 -7.55 7.02
N ILE A 120 -6.36 -7.94 6.54
CA ILE A 120 -7.37 -8.66 7.33
C ILE A 120 -6.80 -9.98 7.89
N ALA A 121 -6.02 -10.70 7.08
CA ALA A 121 -5.46 -11.98 7.50
C ALA A 121 -4.39 -11.83 8.60
N VAL A 122 -3.54 -10.78 8.53
CA VAL A 122 -2.44 -10.56 9.49
C VAL A 122 -2.84 -9.77 10.74
N ALA A 123 -3.99 -9.12 10.77
CA ALA A 123 -4.37 -8.26 11.88
C ALA A 123 -4.72 -9.05 13.15
N GLU A 124 -3.79 -9.03 14.11
CA GLU A 124 -3.93 -9.75 15.37
C GLU A 124 -4.51 -8.88 16.47
N ARG A 125 -4.19 -7.58 16.45
CA ARG A 125 -4.59 -6.64 17.51
C ARG A 125 -5.82 -5.84 17.14
N GLU A 126 -6.55 -5.37 18.15
CA GLU A 126 -7.78 -4.60 17.94
C GLU A 126 -7.50 -3.23 17.30
N ASP A 127 -6.39 -2.57 17.64
CA ASP A 127 -5.95 -1.33 16.99
C ASP A 127 -5.76 -1.52 15.48
N GLN A 128 -5.08 -2.58 15.06
CA GLN A 128 -4.88 -2.91 13.65
C GLN A 128 -6.21 -3.16 12.93
N ARG A 129 -7.13 -3.91 13.57
CA ARG A 129 -8.47 -4.16 13.00
C ARG A 129 -9.28 -2.87 12.85
N ASN A 130 -9.13 -1.90 13.74
CA ASN A 130 -9.78 -0.60 13.61
C ASN A 130 -9.24 0.20 12.42
N HIS A 131 -7.93 0.17 12.16
CA HIS A 131 -7.35 0.80 10.97
C HIS A 131 -7.83 0.14 9.67
N ILE A 132 -7.96 -1.19 9.65
CA ILE A 132 -8.50 -1.92 8.51
C ILE A 132 -9.98 -1.57 8.29
N ARG A 133 -10.78 -1.51 9.37
CA ARG A 133 -12.19 -1.08 9.29
C ARG A 133 -12.29 0.33 8.72
N PHE A 134 -11.45 1.26 9.17
CA PHE A 134 -11.37 2.60 8.58
C PHE A 134 -11.13 2.55 7.07
N CYS A 135 -10.17 1.73 6.59
CA CYS A 135 -9.94 1.57 5.15
C CYS A 135 -11.15 0.98 4.42
N GLN A 136 -11.84 -0.02 5.00
CA GLN A 136 -13.07 -0.59 4.44
C GLN A 136 -14.18 0.45 4.35
N ASP A 137 -14.40 1.22 5.42
CA ASP A 137 -15.39 2.30 5.47
C ASP A 137 -15.10 3.38 4.41
N MET A 138 -13.84 3.61 4.04
CA MET A 138 -13.47 4.51 2.94
C MET A 138 -13.72 3.90 1.57
N LEU A 139 -13.41 2.61 1.38
CA LEU A 139 -13.66 1.88 0.13
C LEU A 139 -15.15 1.69 -0.17
N ASP A 140 -15.99 1.63 0.86
CA ASP A 140 -17.45 1.54 0.72
C ASP A 140 -18.11 2.86 0.32
N GLN A 141 -17.36 3.98 0.32
CA GLN A 141 -17.88 5.27 -0.14
C GLN A 141 -17.95 5.35 -1.68
N PRO A 142 -18.80 6.22 -2.23
CA PRO A 142 -18.76 6.56 -3.64
C PRO A 142 -17.35 6.99 -4.07
N ILE A 143 -16.96 6.61 -5.29
CA ILE A 143 -15.62 6.89 -5.82
C ILE A 143 -15.32 8.39 -5.87
N GLU A 144 -16.35 9.25 -6.01
CA GLU A 144 -16.20 10.70 -6.01
C GLU A 144 -15.85 11.26 -4.62
N LYS A 145 -16.11 10.51 -3.54
CA LYS A 145 -15.67 10.85 -2.19
C LYS A 145 -14.28 10.30 -1.89
N LEU A 146 -14.02 9.04 -2.27
CA LEU A 146 -12.72 8.40 -2.07
C LEU A 146 -11.64 9.03 -2.96
N ASN A 147 -11.99 9.38 -4.20
CA ASN A 147 -11.10 9.90 -5.22
C ASN A 147 -11.78 11.04 -6.00
N PRO A 148 -12.00 12.21 -5.37
CA PRO A 148 -12.67 13.32 -6.02
C PRO A 148 -11.91 13.76 -7.27
N PRO A 149 -12.58 14.24 -8.33
CA PRO A 149 -11.92 14.79 -9.52
C PRO A 149 -10.94 15.91 -9.15
N PRO A 150 -9.75 15.98 -9.75
CA PRO A 150 -8.78 17.05 -9.45
C PRO A 150 -9.38 18.45 -9.68
N LEU A 151 -9.16 19.37 -8.73
CA LEU A 151 -9.61 20.77 -8.86
C LEU A 151 -8.82 21.57 -9.91
N LEU A 152 -7.56 21.17 -10.12
CA LEU A 152 -6.65 21.75 -11.10
C LEU A 152 -5.98 20.67 -11.94
N ASP A 153 -5.68 21.03 -13.18
CA ASP A 153 -4.78 20.30 -14.07
C ASP A 153 -3.62 21.19 -14.52
N GLY A 154 -2.68 20.61 -15.26
CA GLY A 154 -1.51 21.35 -15.76
C GLY A 154 -1.86 22.48 -16.74
N ASN A 155 -2.98 22.39 -17.46
CA ASN A 155 -3.39 23.41 -18.41
C ASN A 155 -3.87 24.66 -17.67
N ILE A 156 -4.64 24.50 -16.59
CA ILE A 156 -5.11 25.62 -15.76
C ILE A 156 -3.90 26.36 -15.15
N ILE A 157 -2.90 25.64 -14.64
CA ILE A 157 -1.68 26.25 -14.08
C ILE A 157 -0.93 27.09 -15.14
N LEU A 158 -0.81 26.58 -16.37
CA LEU A 158 -0.15 27.28 -17.47
C LEU A 158 -0.94 28.51 -17.93
N GLN A 159 -2.28 28.40 -18.05
CA GLN A 159 -3.14 29.50 -18.48
C GLN A 159 -3.10 30.67 -17.50
N HIS A 160 -3.07 30.37 -16.20
CA HIS A 160 -2.96 31.37 -15.14
C HIS A 160 -1.51 31.82 -14.88
N GLN A 161 -0.54 31.32 -15.66
CA GLN A 161 0.89 31.65 -15.53
C GLN A 161 1.43 31.44 -14.11
N LEU A 162 0.87 30.45 -13.40
CA LEU A 162 1.17 30.21 -11.99
C LEU A 162 2.53 29.54 -11.79
N ALA A 163 2.99 28.70 -12.72
CA ALA A 163 4.29 28.03 -12.64
C ALA A 163 4.73 27.45 -14.00
N THR A 164 6.00 27.07 -14.10
CA THR A 164 6.55 26.37 -15.28
C THR A 164 7.38 25.13 -14.91
N GLY A 165 7.43 24.17 -15.82
CA GLY A 165 8.32 23.00 -15.70
C GLY A 165 8.05 22.15 -14.45
N LYS A 166 9.12 21.81 -13.71
CA LYS A 166 9.06 20.86 -12.57
C LYS A 166 8.17 21.35 -11.42
N GLU A 167 7.94 22.66 -11.30
CA GLU A 167 7.13 23.25 -10.24
C GLU A 167 5.64 22.92 -10.39
N ILE A 168 5.17 22.69 -11.62
CA ILE A 168 3.77 22.32 -11.90
C ILE A 168 3.40 21.04 -11.15
N GLY A 169 4.24 20.00 -11.23
CA GLY A 169 3.97 18.73 -10.56
C GLY A 169 3.92 18.87 -9.03
N ARG A 170 4.81 19.68 -8.45
CA ARG A 170 4.82 19.98 -7.01
C ARG A 170 3.54 20.67 -6.57
N LEU A 171 3.10 21.68 -7.33
CA LEU A 171 1.90 22.45 -7.02
C LEU A 171 0.62 21.63 -7.20
N LEU A 172 0.53 20.84 -8.27
CA LEU A 172 -0.59 19.90 -8.47
C LEU A 172 -0.67 18.90 -7.33
N LYS A 173 0.47 18.39 -6.84
CA LYS A 173 0.49 17.51 -5.67
C LYS A 173 0.00 18.23 -4.42
N ALA A 174 0.49 19.43 -4.14
CA ALA A 174 0.07 20.19 -2.95
C ALA A 174 -1.43 20.50 -2.96
N VAL A 175 -1.97 20.91 -4.12
CA VAL A 175 -3.41 21.12 -4.32
C VAL A 175 -4.18 19.82 -4.15
N ARG A 176 -3.66 18.71 -4.69
CA ARG A 176 -4.30 17.41 -4.55
C ARG A 176 -4.37 16.98 -3.09
N ASP A 177 -3.29 17.13 -2.36
CA ASP A 177 -3.21 16.79 -0.93
C ASP A 177 -4.20 17.67 -0.14
N ALA A 178 -4.21 18.99 -0.35
CA ALA A 178 -5.15 19.92 0.29
C ALA A 178 -6.62 19.62 -0.04
N GLN A 179 -6.92 19.23 -1.29
CA GLN A 179 -8.25 18.80 -1.70
C GLN A 179 -8.69 17.55 -0.94
N LEU A 180 -7.82 16.54 -0.84
CA LEU A 180 -8.11 15.29 -0.14
C LEU A 180 -8.30 15.50 1.37
N LEU A 181 -7.64 16.49 1.94
CA LEU A 181 -7.84 16.92 3.34
C LEU A 181 -9.10 17.78 3.54
N GLY A 182 -9.77 18.19 2.47
CA GLY A 182 -10.95 19.06 2.52
C GLY A 182 -10.63 20.52 2.85
N GLU A 183 -9.37 20.94 2.75
CA GLU A 183 -8.94 22.33 2.97
C GLU A 183 -9.37 23.25 1.82
N ILE A 184 -9.49 22.68 0.62
CA ILE A 184 -9.99 23.35 -0.58
C ILE A 184 -11.00 22.45 -1.29
N THR A 185 -12.05 23.06 -1.83
CA THR A 185 -13.18 22.34 -2.44
C THR A 185 -13.55 22.87 -3.82
N THR A 186 -13.00 24.02 -4.22
CA THR A 186 -13.30 24.66 -5.50
C THR A 186 -12.03 24.98 -6.30
N THR A 187 -12.18 25.07 -7.62
CA THR A 187 -11.09 25.51 -8.51
C THR A 187 -10.58 26.91 -8.15
N SER A 188 -11.47 27.83 -7.72
CA SER A 188 -11.06 29.18 -7.30
C SER A 188 -10.19 29.15 -6.05
N GLU A 189 -10.56 28.37 -5.04
CA GLU A 189 -9.75 28.18 -3.83
C GLU A 189 -8.40 27.54 -4.17
N ALA A 190 -8.38 26.56 -5.09
CA ALA A 190 -7.15 25.92 -5.54
C ALA A 190 -6.18 26.89 -6.23
N ILE A 191 -6.68 27.82 -7.05
CA ILE A 191 -5.87 28.87 -7.68
C ILE A 191 -5.26 29.77 -6.60
N SER A 192 -6.07 30.27 -5.67
CA SER A 192 -5.59 31.12 -4.57
C SER A 192 -4.59 30.39 -3.67
N TYR A 193 -4.78 29.08 -3.45
CA TYR A 193 -3.83 28.24 -2.72
C TYR A 193 -2.47 28.22 -3.42
N VAL A 194 -2.45 27.96 -4.75
CA VAL A 194 -1.21 27.97 -5.54
C VAL A 194 -0.51 29.33 -5.50
N GLU A 195 -1.25 30.43 -5.64
CA GLU A 195 -0.71 31.78 -5.57
C GLU A 195 -0.03 32.07 -4.22
N SER A 196 -0.65 31.64 -3.11
CA SER A 196 -0.06 31.84 -1.77
C SER A 196 1.20 31.00 -1.54
N VAL A 197 1.25 29.77 -2.06
CA VAL A 197 2.42 28.88 -1.97
C VAL A 197 3.55 29.33 -2.89
N ASN A 198 3.25 30.03 -3.99
CA ASN A 198 4.24 30.49 -4.96
C ASN A 198 4.76 31.91 -4.67
N GLY A 199 3.92 32.79 -4.13
CA GLY A 199 4.26 34.17 -3.76
C GLY A 199 5.03 34.33 -2.44
N GLY A 200 5.28 33.22 -1.72
CA GLY A 200 6.00 33.19 -0.44
C GLY A 200 7.52 33.09 -0.53
N ASN A 201 8.13 33.45 -1.68
CA ASN A 201 9.59 33.53 -1.87
C ASN A 201 10.10 34.97 -1.77
#